data_AF-A0A0F2SAC0-F1
#
_entry.id   AF-A0A0F2SAC0-F1
#
_cell.length_a   1.000
_cell.length_b   1.000
_cell.length_c   1.000
_cell.angle_alpha   90.00
_cell.angle_beta   90.00
_cell.angle_gamma   90.00
#
_symmetry.space_group_name_H-M   'P 1'
#
loop_
_entity.id
_entity.type
_entity.pdbx_description
1 polymer ?
#
loop_
_entity_poly.entity_id
_entity_poly.type
_entity_poly.pdbx_seq_one_letter_code
_entity_poly.pdbx_strand_id
1 'polypeptide(L)'
;NRSITPYWLLPTKRRILQLLLNLCSAVIRDALNDLMQTEQVREKVTDQVERLMSALGSETLSAKELLERLGLKHRPTFSNNYLRPALELGLIEMTVPDKPNSSKQQYRAVKRNSD
;
A
#
# COMPACT_ATOMS: atom_id res chain seq x y z
N ASN A 1 17.35 -42.03 19.39
CA ASN A 1 17.38 -40.62 19.82
C ASN A 1 16.03 -40.29 20.45
N ARG A 2 15.83 -40.67 21.72
CA ARG A 2 14.52 -40.67 22.40
C ARG A 2 14.34 -39.37 23.19
N SER A 3 13.21 -38.70 22.96
CA SER A 3 12.76 -37.53 23.69
C SER A 3 12.57 -37.87 25.17
N ILE A 4 13.44 -37.33 26.02
CA ILE A 4 13.30 -37.42 27.47
C ILE A 4 12.25 -36.37 27.87
N THR A 5 10.98 -36.78 27.94
CA THR A 5 9.96 -35.96 28.59
C THR A 5 10.07 -36.18 30.10
N PRO A 6 10.36 -35.15 30.92
CA PRO A 6 10.49 -35.31 32.37
C PRO A 6 9.14 -35.73 32.99
N TYR A 7 9.18 -36.80 33.79
CA TYR A 7 8.03 -37.51 34.39
C TYR A 7 7.19 -36.65 35.35
N TRP A 8 7.70 -35.49 35.77
CA TRP A 8 7.05 -34.53 36.67
C TRP A 8 6.10 -33.54 35.95
N LEU A 9 6.02 -33.61 34.62
CA LEU A 9 5.11 -32.80 33.83
C LEU A 9 3.78 -33.55 33.65
N LEU A 10 2.90 -33.43 34.65
CA LEU A 10 1.56 -34.01 34.61
C LEU A 10 0.86 -33.65 33.27
N PRO A 11 0.01 -34.54 32.71
CA PRO A 11 -0.65 -34.31 31.42
C PRO A 11 -1.38 -32.95 31.34
N THR A 12 -1.91 -32.49 32.47
CA THR A 12 -2.53 -31.18 32.66
C THR A 12 -1.53 -30.03 32.55
N LYS A 13 -0.33 -30.14 33.16
CA LYS A 13 0.74 -29.13 33.03
C LYS A 13 1.26 -29.03 31.60
N ARG A 14 1.41 -30.16 30.89
CA ARG A 14 1.81 -30.18 29.46
C ARG A 14 0.76 -29.50 28.58
N ARG A 15 -0.52 -29.72 28.87
CA ARG A 15 -1.64 -29.09 28.14
C ARG A 15 -1.69 -27.57 28.38
N ILE A 16 -1.46 -27.12 29.62
CA ILE A 16 -1.39 -25.69 29.95
C ILE A 16 -0.19 -25.02 29.26
N LEU A 17 1.00 -25.62 29.29
CA LEU A 17 2.18 -25.10 28.60
C LEU A 17 1.97 -25.01 27.07
N GLN A 18 1.33 -26.00 26.46
CA GLN A 18 1.00 -25.96 25.04
C GLN A 18 0.01 -24.84 24.70
N LEU A 19 -0.99 -24.63 25.57
CA LEU A 19 -1.96 -23.54 25.38
C LEU A 19 -1.28 -22.18 25.50
N LEU A 20 -0.38 -21.99 26.48
CA LEU A 20 0.39 -20.76 26.64
C LEU A 20 1.32 -20.50 25.45
N LEU A 21 2.01 -21.54 24.96
CA LEU A 21 2.87 -21.40 23.79
C LEU A 21 2.06 -21.02 22.54
N ASN A 22 0.91 -21.68 22.32
CA ASN A 22 0.01 -21.37 21.21
C ASN A 22 -0.52 -19.92 21.29
N LEU A 23 -0.86 -19.45 22.49
CA LEU A 23 -1.29 -18.08 22.75
C LEU A 23 -0.19 -17.08 22.43
N CYS A 24 1.03 -17.27 22.93
CA CYS A 24 2.15 -16.39 22.61
C CYS A 24 2.46 -16.37 21.11
N SER A 25 2.44 -17.52 20.43
CA SER A 25 2.63 -17.55 18.97
C SER A 25 1.51 -16.86 18.21
N ALA A 26 0.27 -16.90 18.69
CA ALA A 26 -0.84 -16.16 18.09
C ALA A 26 -0.64 -14.65 18.25
N VAL A 27 -0.34 -14.19 19.46
CA VAL A 27 -0.12 -12.76 19.76
C VAL A 27 1.05 -12.19 18.97
N ILE A 28 2.18 -12.92 18.88
CA ILE A 28 3.34 -12.47 18.11
C ILE A 28 3.02 -12.41 16.62
N ARG A 29 2.28 -13.39 16.08
CA ARG A 29 1.85 -13.38 14.66
C ARG A 29 0.94 -12.19 14.36
N ASP A 30 0.01 -11.88 15.25
CA ASP A 30 -0.91 -10.77 15.09
C ASP A 30 -0.17 -9.42 15.10
N ALA A 31 0.72 -9.22 16.08
CA ALA A 31 1.56 -8.04 16.16
C ALA A 31 2.48 -7.88 14.93
N LEU A 32 3.04 -8.98 14.41
CA LEU A 32 3.84 -8.94 13.18
C LEU A 32 2.98 -8.63 11.94
N ASN A 33 1.77 -9.18 11.86
CA ASN A 33 0.87 -8.96 10.73
C ASN A 33 0.40 -7.50 10.66
N ASP A 34 0.11 -6.88 11.80
CA ASP A 34 -0.23 -5.45 11.88
C ASP A 34 0.92 -4.56 11.39
N LEU A 35 2.16 -4.85 11.80
CA LEU A 35 3.33 -4.12 11.33
C LEU A 35 3.55 -4.32 9.81
N MET A 36 3.44 -5.56 9.32
CA MET A 36 3.63 -5.88 7.90
C MET A 36 2.55 -5.27 6.99
N GLN A 37 1.30 -5.17 7.45
CA GLN A 37 0.24 -4.51 6.67
C GLN A 37 0.56 -3.04 6.44
N THR A 38 1.14 -2.35 7.43
CA THR A 38 1.49 -0.93 7.28
C THR A 38 2.64 -0.73 6.29
N GLU A 39 3.62 -1.64 6.26
CA GLU A 39 4.78 -1.56 5.38
C GLU A 39 4.43 -1.91 3.93
N GLN A 40 3.70 -3.01 3.70
CA GLN A 40 3.26 -3.42 2.36
C GLN A 40 2.37 -2.36 1.68
N VAL A 41 1.49 -1.70 2.44
CA VAL A 41 0.65 -0.63 1.90
C VAL A 41 1.51 0.56 1.47
N ARG A 42 2.55 0.91 2.21
CA ARG A 42 3.47 2.02 1.87
C ARG A 42 4.29 1.74 0.61
N GLU A 43 4.89 0.55 0.51
CA GLU A 43 5.65 0.15 -0.69
C GLU A 43 4.75 0.16 -1.93
N LYS A 44 3.56 -0.45 -1.82
CA LYS A 44 2.61 -0.52 -2.93
C LYS A 44 2.13 0.86 -3.40
N VAL A 45 1.95 1.82 -2.49
CA VAL A 45 1.60 3.20 -2.84
C VAL A 45 2.79 3.88 -3.55
N THR A 46 4.02 3.59 -3.13
CA THR A 46 5.24 4.13 -3.77
C THR A 46 5.36 3.65 -5.23
N ASP A 47 5.22 2.34 -5.47
CA ASP A 47 5.26 1.77 -6.82
C ASP A 47 4.18 2.34 -7.75
N GLN A 48 2.97 2.58 -7.22
CA GLN A 48 1.85 3.10 -7.99
C GLN A 48 2.10 4.53 -8.45
N VAL A 49 2.64 5.36 -7.56
CA VAL A 49 3.00 6.74 -7.86
C VAL A 49 4.14 6.79 -8.88
N GLU A 50 5.17 5.96 -8.74
CA GLU A 50 6.28 5.90 -9.72
C GLU A 50 5.80 5.49 -11.12
N ARG A 51 4.90 4.50 -11.20
CA ARG A 51 4.30 4.08 -12.48
C ARG A 51 3.44 5.19 -13.10
N LEU A 52 2.70 5.94 -12.27
CA LEU A 52 1.94 7.09 -12.74
C LEU A 52 2.86 8.15 -13.33
N MET A 53 3.94 8.50 -12.62
CA MET A 53 4.92 9.50 -13.08
C MET A 53 5.57 9.08 -14.40
N SER A 54 5.94 7.80 -14.52
CA SER A 54 6.50 7.24 -15.76
C SER A 54 5.51 7.29 -16.92
N ALA A 55 4.22 7.05 -16.67
CA ALA A 55 3.18 7.13 -17.70
C ALA A 55 2.84 8.57 -18.10
N LEU A 56 2.94 9.52 -17.17
CA LEU A 56 2.66 10.93 -17.40
C LEU A 56 3.81 11.64 -18.14
N GLY A 57 5.05 11.33 -17.78
CA GLY A 57 6.24 11.93 -18.36
C GLY A 57 6.20 13.46 -18.30
N SER A 58 6.38 14.11 -19.44
CA SER A 58 6.26 15.57 -19.60
C SER A 58 4.93 16.01 -20.24
N GLU A 59 4.00 15.10 -20.45
CA GLU A 59 2.73 15.36 -21.11
C GLU A 59 1.66 15.85 -20.10
N THR A 60 0.63 16.50 -20.63
CA THR A 60 -0.58 16.84 -19.86
C THR A 60 -1.69 15.91 -20.30
N LEU A 61 -2.09 14.98 -19.43
CA LEU A 61 -3.01 13.90 -19.77
C LEU A 61 -4.27 13.94 -18.89
N SER A 62 -5.39 13.57 -19.47
CA SER A 62 -6.63 13.33 -18.75
C SER A 62 -6.54 12.04 -17.92
N ALA A 63 -7.42 11.93 -16.92
CA ALA A 63 -7.56 10.70 -16.14
C ALA A 63 -7.86 9.47 -17.01
N LYS A 64 -8.55 9.64 -18.15
CA LYS A 64 -8.90 8.53 -19.05
C LYS A 64 -7.68 8.03 -19.81
N GLU A 65 -6.89 8.94 -20.36
CA GLU A 65 -5.66 8.60 -21.09
C GLU A 65 -4.64 7.92 -20.17
N LEU A 66 -4.48 8.41 -18.93
CA LEU A 66 -3.62 7.76 -17.93
C LEU A 66 -4.10 6.36 -17.57
N LEU A 67 -5.42 6.18 -17.45
CA LEU A 67 -6.03 4.87 -17.17
C LEU A 67 -5.69 3.86 -18.28
N GLU A 68 -5.85 4.28 -19.53
CA GLU A 68 -5.55 3.47 -20.71
C GLU A 68 -4.05 3.15 -20.81
N ARG A 69 -3.18 4.15 -20.60
CA ARG A 69 -1.71 3.99 -20.68
C ARG A 69 -1.16 3.07 -19.60
N LEU A 70 -1.76 3.08 -18.41
CA LEU A 70 -1.43 2.16 -17.32
C LEU A 70 -2.11 0.79 -17.43
N GLY A 71 -2.97 0.57 -18.44
CA GLY A 71 -3.73 -0.67 -18.61
C GLY A 71 -4.73 -0.94 -17.48
N LEU A 72 -5.18 0.09 -16.77
CA LEU A 72 -6.11 -0.02 -15.65
C LEU A 72 -7.55 0.06 -16.16
N LYS A 73 -8.45 -0.72 -15.56
CA LYS A 73 -9.88 -0.73 -15.92
C LYS A 73 -10.76 0.03 -14.93
N HIS A 74 -10.35 0.10 -13.66
CA HIS A 74 -11.20 0.58 -12.59
C HIS A 74 -10.83 2.00 -12.15
N ARG A 75 -11.70 2.97 -12.50
CA ARG A 75 -11.48 4.39 -12.24
C ARG A 75 -11.39 4.77 -10.75
N PRO A 76 -12.23 4.25 -9.83
CA PRO A 76 -12.09 4.55 -8.41
C PRO A 76 -10.75 4.11 -7.83
N THR A 77 -10.26 2.93 -8.24
CA THR A 77 -8.95 2.40 -7.78
C THR A 77 -7.83 3.28 -8.30
N PHE A 78 -7.87 3.66 -9.58
CA PHE A 78 -6.90 4.60 -10.15
C PHE A 78 -6.88 5.93 -9.39
N SER A 79 -8.06 6.49 -9.09
CA SER A 79 -8.14 7.75 -8.36
C SER A 79 -7.53 7.68 -6.96
N ASN A 80 -7.82 6.61 -6.21
CA ASN A 80 -7.40 6.50 -4.81
C ASN A 80 -5.95 6.04 -4.64
N ASN A 81 -5.45 5.22 -5.57
CA ASN A 81 -4.17 4.56 -5.43
C ASN A 81 -3.06 5.22 -6.26
N TYR A 82 -3.42 6.00 -7.28
CA TYR A 82 -2.45 6.64 -8.18
C TYR A 82 -2.55 8.17 -8.08
N LEU A 83 -3.70 8.74 -8.44
CA LEU A 83 -3.86 10.20 -8.51
C LEU A 83 -3.78 10.88 -7.15
N ARG A 84 -4.58 10.45 -6.17
CA ARG A 84 -4.61 11.08 -4.84
C ARG A 84 -3.23 11.06 -4.16
N PRO A 85 -2.53 9.92 -4.06
CA PRO A 85 -1.21 9.89 -3.45
C PRO A 85 -0.22 10.80 -4.19
N ALA A 86 -0.23 10.82 -5.53
CA ALA A 86 0.67 11.69 -6.30
C ALA A 86 0.36 13.20 -6.13
N LEU A 87 -0.91 13.57 -5.98
CA LEU A 87 -1.35 14.94 -5.67
C LEU A 87 -0.98 15.34 -4.25
N GLU A 88 -1.18 14.46 -3.28
CA GLU A 88 -0.81 14.68 -1.87
C GLU A 88 0.70 14.82 -1.69
N LEU A 89 1.49 14.07 -2.46
CA LEU A 89 2.95 14.20 -2.53
C LEU A 89 3.42 15.43 -3.33
N GLY A 90 2.50 16.16 -3.99
CA GLY A 90 2.82 17.35 -4.79
C GLY A 90 3.66 17.05 -6.05
N LEU A 91 3.65 15.80 -6.54
CA LEU A 91 4.42 15.39 -7.72
C LEU A 91 3.68 15.73 -9.02
N ILE A 92 2.36 15.80 -8.96
CA ILE A 92 1.49 16.19 -10.07
C ILE A 92 0.55 17.30 -9.61
N GLU A 93 0.04 18.05 -10.57
CA GLU A 93 -0.92 19.12 -10.34
C GLU A 93 -2.09 19.06 -11.33
N MET A 94 -3.21 19.64 -10.92
CA MET A 94 -4.42 19.76 -11.72
C MET A 94 -4.35 20.98 -12.65
N THR A 95 -4.81 20.84 -13.88
CA THR A 95 -4.88 21.98 -14.82
C THR A 95 -6.03 22.94 -14.52
N VAL A 96 -7.13 22.45 -13.93
CA VAL A 96 -8.28 23.26 -13.52
C VAL A 96 -8.53 23.06 -12.01
N PRO A 97 -7.83 23.81 -11.13
CA PRO A 97 -7.98 23.66 -9.69
C PRO A 97 -9.34 24.15 -9.18
N ASP A 98 -9.92 25.19 -9.79
CA ASP A 98 -11.20 25.77 -9.37
C ASP A 98 -12.39 24.82 -9.56
N LYS A 99 -12.25 23.83 -10.43
CA LYS A 99 -13.31 22.86 -10.75
C LYS A 99 -12.75 21.44 -10.82
N PRO A 100 -12.50 20.78 -9.68
CA PRO A 100 -11.83 19.48 -9.62
C PRO A 100 -12.62 18.36 -10.31
N ASN A 101 -13.94 18.49 -10.38
CA ASN A 101 -14.84 17.53 -11.05
C ASN A 101 -15.12 17.90 -12.52
N SER A 102 -14.33 18.80 -13.11
CA SER A 102 -14.49 19.17 -14.53
C SER A 102 -14.22 17.99 -15.46
N SER A 103 -15.04 17.85 -16.50
CA SER A 103 -14.80 16.86 -17.56
C SER A 103 -13.53 17.15 -18.37
N LYS A 104 -13.08 18.41 -18.36
CA LYS A 104 -11.83 18.86 -18.99
C LYS A 104 -10.61 18.76 -18.07
N GLN A 105 -10.75 18.09 -16.93
CA GLN A 105 -9.64 17.99 -15.98
C GLN A 105 -8.50 17.15 -16.55
N GLN A 106 -7.30 17.72 -16.48
CA GLN A 106 -6.06 17.05 -16.85
C GLN A 106 -5.03 17.21 -15.73
N TYR A 107 -4.02 16.37 -15.78
CA TYR A 107 -2.94 16.31 -14.82
C TYR A 107 -1.61 16.50 -15.54
N ARG A 108 -0.68 17.21 -14.89
CA ARG A 108 0.70 17.38 -15.37
C ARG A 108 1.67 17.18 -14.23
N ALA A 109 2.89 16.74 -14.56
CA ALA A 109 3.96 16.64 -13.58
C ALA A 109 4.37 18.04 -13.12
N VAL A 110 4.57 18.21 -11.80
CA VAL A 110 5.12 19.44 -11.25
C VAL A 110 6.58 19.53 -11.67
N LYS A 111 6.91 20.57 -12.42
CA LYS A 111 8.30 20.85 -12.79
C LYS A 111 9.02 21.26 -11.50
N ARG A 112 9.93 20.42 -11.00
CA ARG A 112 10.88 20.89 -9.99
C ARG A 112 11.69 21.98 -10.67
N ASN A 113 11.51 23.23 -10.25
CA ASN A 113 12.45 24.28 -10.58
C ASN A 113 13.79 23.82 -9.99
N SER A 114 14.67 23.32 -10.84
CA SER A 114 16.06 23.10 -10.51
C SER A 114 16.72 24.48 -10.48
N ASP A 115 16.72 25.09 -9.30
CA ASP A 115 17.69 26.12 -8.91
C ASP A 115 19.03 25.45 -8.58
#